data_AF-A0A4P5YWE9-F1
#
_entry.id   AF-A0A4P5YWE9-F1
#
_cell.length_a   1.000
_cell.length_b   1.000
_cell.length_c   1.000
_cell.angle_alpha   90.00
_cell.angle_beta   90.00
_cell.angle_gamma   90.00
#
_symmetry.space_group_name_H-M   'P 1'
#
loop_
_entity.id
_entity.type
_entity.pdbx_description
1 polymer ?
#
loop_
_entity_poly.entity_id
_entity_poly.type
_entity_poly.pdbx_seq_one_letter_code
_entity_poly.pdbx_strand_id
1 'polypeptide(L)'
;MDYLRDIKPILSARCFSCHSALRQKANLRLDASQLIRQGGESGPAFKPGQSAESLLLHAVTGTRQATPMPPKSEGEPLTEKQIALLAAWIDQGALAPVEKIPEDPRKNWAFVAA
;
A
#
# COMPACT_ATOMS: atom_id res chain seq x y z
N MET A 1 -8.93 1.00 -16.31
CA MET A 1 -8.18 0.11 -15.39
C MET A 1 -9.08 -0.16 -14.20
N ASP A 2 -9.08 -1.38 -13.65
CA ASP A 2 -9.93 -1.77 -12.53
C ASP A 2 -9.08 -2.00 -11.26
N TYR A 3 -9.40 -1.34 -10.15
CA TYR A 3 -8.61 -1.44 -8.93
C TYR A 3 -8.61 -2.86 -8.34
N LEU A 4 -9.76 -3.53 -8.27
CA LEU A 4 -9.87 -4.84 -7.63
C LEU A 4 -9.17 -5.94 -8.42
N ARG A 5 -9.17 -5.82 -9.75
CA ARG A 5 -8.52 -6.78 -10.66
C ARG A 5 -7.05 -6.46 -10.90
N ASP A 6 -6.70 -5.18 -11.09
CA ASP A 6 -5.38 -4.80 -11.62
C ASP A 6 -4.42 -4.32 -10.51
N ILE A 7 -4.93 -3.72 -9.41
CA ILE A 7 -4.10 -3.07 -8.37
C ILE A 7 -4.09 -3.85 -7.07
N LYS A 8 -5.26 -4.24 -6.56
CA LYS A 8 -5.41 -4.98 -5.31
C LYS A 8 -4.53 -6.24 -5.26
N PRO A 9 -4.39 -7.05 -6.32
CA PRO A 9 -3.52 -8.23 -6.27
C PRO A 9 -2.04 -7.87 -6.10
N ILE A 10 -1.58 -6.74 -6.67
CA ILE A 10 -0.20 -6.26 -6.50
C ILE A 10 0.04 -5.89 -5.04
N LEU A 11 -0.86 -5.09 -4.46
CA LEU A 11 -0.76 -4.66 -3.06
C LEU A 11 -0.83 -5.88 -2.11
N SER A 12 -1.73 -6.82 -2.39
CA SER A 12 -1.86 -8.04 -1.60
C SER A 12 -0.58 -8.89 -1.62
N ALA A 13 0.04 -9.03 -2.78
CA ALA A 13 1.23 -9.85 -2.95
C ALA A 13 2.52 -9.20 -2.43
N ARG A 14 2.60 -7.87 -2.44
CA ARG A 14 3.86 -7.13 -2.18
C ARG A 14 3.86 -6.26 -0.93
N CYS A 15 2.69 -5.93 -0.37
CA CYS A 15 2.58 -4.93 0.68
C CYS A 15 1.97 -5.45 1.98
N PHE A 16 1.00 -6.37 1.92
CA PHE A 16 0.17 -6.70 3.10
C PHE A 16 0.93 -7.41 4.22
N SER A 17 2.06 -8.06 3.93
CA SER A 17 2.89 -8.70 4.97
C SER A 17 3.40 -7.70 6.01
N CYS A 18 3.56 -6.42 5.64
CA CYS A 18 4.09 -5.36 6.50
C CYS A 18 3.17 -4.15 6.70
N HIS A 19 2.18 -3.96 5.82
CA HIS A 19 1.28 -2.80 5.79
C HIS A 19 -0.19 -3.23 5.72
N SER A 20 -0.62 -4.08 6.66
CA SER A 20 -1.99 -4.58 6.80
C SER A 20 -2.47 -4.54 8.25
N ALA A 21 -3.67 -5.03 8.52
CA ALA A 21 -4.20 -5.12 9.88
C ALA A 21 -3.24 -5.82 10.87
N LEU A 22 -2.54 -6.87 10.41
CA LEU A 22 -1.64 -7.69 11.24
C LEU A 22 -0.33 -6.98 11.59
N ARG A 23 0.19 -6.17 10.67
CA ARG A 23 1.46 -5.45 10.82
C ARG A 23 1.35 -4.11 10.12
N GLN A 24 1.57 -3.03 10.87
CA GLN A 24 1.35 -1.66 10.43
C GLN A 24 2.66 -0.88 10.50
N LYS A 25 3.67 -1.31 9.72
CA LYS A 25 4.95 -0.56 9.68
C LYS A 25 4.68 0.88 9.22
N ALA A 26 5.30 1.84 9.91
CA ALA A 26 5.12 3.27 9.70
C ALA A 26 3.64 3.73 9.79
N ASN A 27 2.83 3.03 10.58
CA ASN A 27 1.38 3.23 10.69
C ASN A 27 0.65 3.25 9.33
N LEU A 28 1.20 2.57 8.32
CA LEU A 28 0.67 2.56 6.95
C LEU A 28 -0.16 1.30 6.72
N ARG A 29 -1.37 1.48 6.18
CA ARG A 29 -2.31 0.42 5.82
C ARG A 29 -2.60 0.44 4.33
N LEU A 30 -2.21 -0.63 3.63
CA LEU A 30 -2.38 -0.78 2.18
C LEU A 30 -3.45 -1.80 1.78
N ASP A 31 -4.10 -2.42 2.77
CA ASP A 31 -5.04 -3.55 2.63
C ASP A 31 -6.51 -3.14 2.50
N ALA A 32 -6.82 -1.85 2.44
CA ALA A 32 -8.14 -1.33 2.05
C ALA A 32 -8.01 0.05 1.40
N SER A 33 -8.76 0.30 0.33
CA SER A 33 -8.64 1.49 -0.50
C SER A 33 -8.79 2.80 0.27
N GLN A 34 -9.70 2.85 1.25
CA GLN A 34 -9.91 4.00 2.11
C GLN A 34 -8.70 4.29 2.99
N LEU A 35 -7.98 3.25 3.42
CA LEU A 35 -6.80 3.37 4.26
C LEU A 35 -5.55 3.75 3.46
N ILE A 36 -5.39 3.25 2.23
CA ILE A 36 -4.28 3.67 1.35
C ILE A 36 -4.31 5.19 1.17
N ARG A 37 -5.51 5.77 0.99
CA ARG A 37 -5.70 7.23 0.89
C ARG A 37 -5.33 8.00 2.15
N GLN A 38 -5.45 7.40 3.34
CA GLN A 38 -5.08 8.04 4.60
C GLN A 38 -3.56 8.19 4.73
N GLY A 39 -2.78 7.27 4.16
CA GLY A 39 -1.33 7.28 4.25
C GLY A 39 -0.80 6.70 5.57
N GLY A 40 0.39 7.14 5.97
CA GLY A 40 1.06 6.68 7.20
C GLY A 40 1.87 7.81 7.86
N GLU A 41 2.86 7.44 8.67
CA GLU A 41 3.70 8.39 9.41
C GLU A 41 4.46 9.38 8.50
N SER A 42 4.81 8.96 7.29
CA SER A 42 5.46 9.82 6.28
C SER A 42 4.49 10.71 5.50
N GLY A 43 3.20 10.69 5.85
CA GLY A 43 2.14 11.41 5.14
C GLY A 43 1.43 10.54 4.09
N PRO A 44 0.78 11.18 3.09
CA PRO A 44 0.03 10.47 2.06
C PRO A 44 0.92 9.50 1.27
N ALA A 45 0.47 8.26 1.10
CA ALA A 45 1.20 7.28 0.30
C ALA A 45 1.28 7.69 -1.17
N PHE A 46 0.30 8.45 -1.66
CA PHE A 46 0.30 8.96 -3.03
C PHE A 46 -0.46 10.28 -3.12
N LYS A 47 -0.25 10.99 -4.23
CA LYS A 47 -0.99 12.18 -4.64
C LYS A 47 -1.80 11.84 -5.90
N PRO A 48 -3.15 11.90 -5.87
CA PRO A 48 -3.97 11.67 -7.06
C PRO A 48 -3.52 12.55 -8.24
N GLY A 49 -3.33 11.94 -9.42
CA GLY A 49 -2.88 12.64 -10.63
C GLY A 49 -1.36 12.90 -10.70
N GLN A 50 -0.58 12.51 -9.69
CA GLN A 50 0.85 12.84 -9.59
C GLN A 50 1.67 11.62 -9.12
N SER A 51 1.71 10.56 -9.93
CA SER A 51 2.44 9.33 -9.61
C SER A 51 3.94 9.57 -9.38
N ALA A 52 4.56 10.43 -10.19
CA ALA A 52 5.99 10.75 -10.09
C ALA A 52 6.39 11.47 -8.80
N GLU A 53 5.44 12.09 -8.09
CA GLU A 53 5.67 12.74 -6.79
C GLU A 53 5.17 11.92 -5.59
N SER A 54 4.63 10.73 -5.85
CA SER A 54 3.99 9.90 -4.84
C SER A 54 5.01 9.02 -4.10
N LEU A 55 4.94 9.02 -2.76
CA LEU A 55 5.84 8.24 -1.90
C LEU A 55 5.82 6.74 -2.22
N LEU A 56 4.65 6.18 -2.54
CA LEU A 56 4.48 4.79 -2.93
C LEU A 56 5.36 4.44 -4.12
N LEU A 57 5.42 5.33 -5.14
CA LEU A 57 6.24 5.10 -6.32
C LEU A 57 7.72 5.27 -6.02
N HIS A 58 8.10 6.24 -5.19
CA HIS A 58 9.49 6.39 -4.76
C HIS A 58 9.99 5.17 -3.99
N ALA A 59 9.15 4.62 -3.10
CA ALA A 59 9.46 3.44 -2.31
C ALA A 59 9.64 2.20 -3.20
N VAL A 60 8.72 1.90 -4.11
CA VAL A 60 8.83 0.70 -4.96
C VAL A 60 9.89 0.81 -6.05
N THR A 61 10.34 2.03 -6.38
CA THR A 61 11.44 2.27 -7.34
C THR A 61 12.79 2.51 -6.65
N GLY A 62 12.83 2.66 -5.33
CA GLY A 62 14.04 2.98 -4.57
C GLY A 62 14.63 4.35 -4.91
N THR A 63 13.80 5.33 -5.28
CA THR A 63 14.23 6.68 -5.67
C THR A 63 14.05 7.67 -4.52
N ARG A 64 14.58 8.91 -4.67
CA ARG A 64 14.42 10.00 -3.69
C ARG A 64 14.88 9.64 -2.26
N GLN A 65 15.93 8.81 -2.15
CA GLN A 65 16.47 8.29 -0.89
C GLN A 65 15.48 7.42 -0.08
N ALA A 66 14.37 6.99 -0.69
CA ALA A 66 13.46 6.06 -0.06
C ALA A 66 14.11 4.68 0.08
N THR A 67 13.87 4.02 1.21
CA THR A 67 14.23 2.60 1.35
C THR A 67 13.39 1.79 0.35
N PRO A 68 14.02 0.99 -0.54
CA PRO A 68 13.29 0.20 -1.53
C PRO A 68 12.27 -0.74 -0.89
N MET A 69 11.07 -0.78 -1.46
CA MET A 69 9.97 -1.62 -0.99
C MET A 69 9.55 -2.66 -2.06
N PRO A 70 9.28 -3.91 -1.65
CA PRO A 70 9.53 -4.46 -0.32
C PRO A 70 11.04 -4.51 -0.01
N PRO A 71 11.43 -4.54 1.29
CA PRO A 71 12.83 -4.73 1.66
C PRO A 71 13.36 -6.03 1.07
N LYS A 72 14.60 -6.03 0.57
CA LYS A 72 15.21 -7.20 -0.10
C LYS A 72 15.16 -8.50 0.74
N SER A 73 15.16 -8.38 2.07
CA SER A 73 15.08 -9.51 3.01
C SER A 73 13.65 -9.97 3.33
N GLU A 74 12.62 -9.22 2.93
CA GLU A 74 11.22 -9.47 3.28
C GLU A 74 10.30 -9.67 2.05
N GLY A 75 10.80 -9.46 0.83
CA GLY A 75 10.03 -9.77 -0.38
C GLY A 75 10.72 -9.41 -1.70
N GLU A 76 10.12 -9.89 -2.79
CA GLU A 76 10.57 -9.61 -4.15
C GLU A 76 10.13 -8.22 -4.63
N PRO A 77 10.97 -7.49 -5.39
CA PRO A 77 10.60 -6.21 -5.97
C PRO A 77 9.41 -6.35 -6.94
N LEU A 78 8.76 -5.22 -7.20
CA LEU A 78 7.72 -5.16 -8.21
C LEU A 78 8.35 -5.24 -9.61
N THR A 79 7.66 -5.88 -10.54
CA THR A 79 8.07 -5.83 -11.95
C THR A 79 7.77 -4.45 -12.54
N GLU A 80 8.45 -4.08 -13.62
CA GLU A 80 8.19 -2.82 -14.33
C GLU A 80 6.72 -2.66 -14.72
N LYS A 81 6.07 -3.75 -15.14
CA LYS A 81 4.63 -3.76 -15.46
C LYS A 81 3.77 -3.46 -14.23
N GLN A 82 4.11 -3.99 -13.06
CA GLN A 82 3.39 -3.72 -11.82
C GLN A 82 3.58 -2.26 -11.37
N ILE A 83 4.80 -1.73 -11.50
CA ILE A 83 5.11 -0.32 -11.21
C ILE A 83 4.31 0.59 -12.15
N ALA A 84 4.27 0.28 -13.45
CA ALA A 84 3.51 1.03 -14.44
C ALA A 84 2.00 1.02 -14.15
N LEU A 85 1.44 -0.11 -13.69
CA LEU A 85 0.04 -0.18 -13.28
C LEU A 85 -0.23 0.70 -12.05
N LEU A 86 0.64 0.68 -11.04
CA LEU A 86 0.51 1.55 -9.87
C LEU A 86 0.60 3.04 -10.25
N ALA A 87 1.54 3.40 -11.12
CA ALA A 87 1.68 4.77 -11.61
C ALA A 87 0.40 5.22 -12.36
N ALA A 88 -0.04 4.42 -13.34
CA ALA A 88 -1.23 4.72 -14.12
C ALA A 88 -2.50 4.83 -13.25
N TRP A 89 -2.61 4.00 -12.21
CA TRP A 89 -3.70 4.09 -11.24
C TRP A 89 -3.71 5.42 -10.50
N ILE A 90 -2.55 5.83 -9.99
CA ILE A 90 -2.43 7.10 -9.26
C ILE A 90 -2.71 8.28 -10.19
N ASP A 91 -2.19 8.25 -11.42
CA ASP A 91 -2.41 9.31 -12.41
C ASP A 91 -3.88 9.42 -12.84
N GLN A 92 -4.63 8.30 -12.81
CA GLN A 92 -6.09 8.29 -13.00
C GLN A 92 -6.88 8.71 -11.76
N GLY A 93 -6.22 9.27 -10.74
CA GLY A 93 -6.85 9.74 -9.50
C GLY A 93 -7.00 8.67 -8.43
N ALA A 94 -6.35 7.51 -8.59
CA ALA A 94 -6.37 6.39 -7.66
C ALA A 94 -7.79 5.90 -7.31
N LEU A 95 -8.69 5.87 -8.30
CA LEU A 95 -10.08 5.44 -8.10
C LEU A 95 -10.13 3.99 -7.61
N ALA A 96 -10.98 3.74 -6.61
CA ALA A 96 -11.19 2.42 -6.03
C ALA A 96 -12.53 2.39 -5.29
N PRO A 97 -13.24 1.26 -5.27
CA PRO A 97 -14.46 1.11 -4.48
C PRO A 97 -14.14 1.15 -2.98
N VAL A 98 -15.16 1.44 -2.18
CA VAL A 98 -15.10 1.29 -0.72
C VAL A 98 -14.97 -0.20 -0.41
N GLU A 99 -13.90 -0.59 0.30
CA GLU A 99 -13.67 -1.98 0.69
C GLU A 99 -14.08 -2.22 2.14
N LYS A 100 -14.40 -3.48 2.47
CA LYS A 100 -14.47 -3.89 3.88
C LYS A 100 -13.06 -3.80 4.47
N ILE A 101 -12.91 -3.03 5.55
CA ILE A 101 -11.62 -2.88 6.22
C ILE A 101 -11.32 -4.15 7.03
N PRO A 102 -10.19 -4.83 6.79
CA PRO A 102 -9.75 -5.92 7.66
C PRO A 102 -9.46 -5.41 9.06
N GLU A 103 -10.07 -6.04 10.07
CA GLU A 103 -9.86 -5.73 11.48
C GLU A 103 -8.52 -6.28 11.97
N ASP A 104 -7.91 -5.58 12.93
CA ASP A 104 -6.72 -6.11 13.62
C ASP A 104 -7.18 -7.15 14.65
N PRO A 105 -6.86 -8.44 14.47
CA PRO A 105 -7.34 -9.49 15.35
C PRO A 105 -6.85 -9.34 16.79
N ARG A 106 -5.76 -8.60 17.03
CA ARG A 106 -5.24 -8.32 18.38
C ARG A 106 -6.10 -7.34 19.17
N LYS A 107 -6.95 -6.58 18.49
CA LYS A 107 -7.90 -5.65 19.12
C LYS A 107 -9.21 -6.33 19.51
N ASN A 108 -9.38 -7.61 19.17
CA ASN A 108 -10.53 -8.37 19.62
C ASN A 108 -10.39 -8.69 21.11
N TRP A 109 -11.46 -8.43 21.86
CA TRP A 109 -11.56 -8.66 23.31
C TRP A 109 -11.16 -10.08 23.74
N ALA A 110 -11.35 -11.07 22.88
CA ALA A 110 -10.96 -12.46 23.15
C ALA A 110 -9.43 -12.67 23.26
N PHE A 111 -8.63 -11.69 22.83
CA PHE A 111 -7.16 -11.74 22.83
C PHE A 111 -6.51 -10.57 23.60
N VAL A 112 -7.30 -9.69 24.21
CA VAL A 112 -6.80 -8.69 25.17
C VAL A 112 -6.74 -9.39 26.52
N ALA A 113 -5.54 -9.78 26.96
CA ALA A 113 -5.35 -10.32 28.30
C ALA A 113 -5.87 -9.31 29.34
N ALA A 114 -6.63 -9.82 30.32
CA ALA A 114 -7.19 -9.06 31.44
C ALA A 114 -6.11 -8.38 32.28
#